data_AF-A0A4R6TUR2-F1
#
_entry.id   AF-A0A4R6TUR2-F1
#
_cell.length_a   1.000
_cell.length_b   1.000
_cell.length_c   1.000
_cell.angle_alpha   90.00
_cell.angle_beta   90.00
_cell.angle_gamma   90.00
#
_symmetry.space_group_name_H-M   'P 1'
#
loop_
_entity.id
_entity.type
_entity.pdbx_description
1 polymer ?
#
loop_
_entity_poly.entity_id
_entity_poly.type
_entity_poly.pdbx_seq_one_letter_code
_entity_poly.pdbx_strand_id
1 'polypeptide(L)' 'SPDLTSPGGWIYGQSLTQIQQTVRYGRTGVMPPQQEFLGNDKVHLLAAYVYGLSRD' A
#
# COMPACT_ATOMS: atom_id res chain seq x y z
N SER A 1 5.48 7.13 -6.28
CA SER A 1 4.19 7.10 -7.00
C SER A 1 3.99 5.73 -7.62
N PRO A 2 2.76 5.21 -7.70
CA PRO A 2 2.50 3.89 -8.28
C PRO A 2 2.69 3.89 -9.80
N ASP A 3 2.92 2.71 -10.38
CA ASP A 3 2.83 2.49 -11.82
C ASP A 3 1.36 2.52 -12.27
N LEU A 4 1.08 3.30 -13.32
CA LEU A 4 -0.27 3.50 -13.86
C LEU A 4 -0.54 2.67 -15.13
N THR A 5 0.46 1.94 -15.63
CA THR A 5 0.32 1.08 -16.81
C THR A 5 -0.13 -0.34 -16.44
N SER A 6 0.20 -0.78 -15.23
CA SER A 6 -0.22 -2.07 -14.69
C SER A 6 -1.32 -1.91 -13.63
N PRO A 7 -2.52 -2.48 -13.84
CA PRO A 7 -3.65 -2.33 -12.92
C PRO A 7 -3.49 -3.11 -11.60
N GLY A 8 -2.61 -4.13 -11.55
CA GLY A 8 -2.51 -5.06 -10.41
C GLY A 8 -2.18 -4.43 -9.05
N GLY A 9 -1.59 -3.24 -9.02
CA GLY A 9 -1.22 -2.52 -7.80
C GLY A 9 -2.19 -1.42 -7.35
N TRP A 10 -3.36 -1.30 -7.96
CA TRP A 10 -4.27 -0.16 -7.72
C TRP A 10 -5.13 -0.36 -6.48
N ILE A 11 -4.89 0.45 -5.44
CA ILE A 11 -5.60 0.34 -4.15
C ILE A 11 -6.87 1.20 -4.06
N TYR A 12 -7.09 2.14 -4.99
CA TYR A 12 -8.25 3.05 -5.00
C TYR A 12 -9.28 2.69 -6.10
N GLY A 13 -9.16 1.50 -6.68
CA GLY A 13 -10.03 1.00 -7.73
C GLY A 13 -9.67 1.48 -9.13
N GLN A 14 -10.22 0.80 -10.15
CA GLN A 14 -9.82 0.92 -11.56
C GLN A 14 -10.92 1.45 -12.49
N SER A 15 -12.15 1.65 -11.98
CA SER A 15 -13.23 2.19 -12.82
C SER A 15 -12.95 3.64 -13.23
N LEU A 16 -13.46 4.06 -14.39
CA LEU A 16 -13.29 5.43 -14.90
C LEU A 16 -13.70 6.48 -13.85
N THR A 17 -14.81 6.24 -13.16
CA THR A 17 -15.31 7.13 -12.09
C THR A 17 -14.33 7.22 -10.90
N GLN A 18 -13.70 6.10 -10.50
CA GLN A 18 -12.73 6.07 -9.42
C GLN A 18 -11.41 6.79 -9.79
N ILE A 19 -10.97 6.63 -11.04
CA ILE A 19 -9.81 7.35 -11.59
C ILE A 19 -10.08 8.85 -11.59
N GLN A 20 -11.25 9.27 -12.12
CA GLN A 20 -11.64 10.68 -12.16
C GLN A 20 -11.68 11.31 -10.75
N GLN A 21 -12.24 10.60 -9.78
CA GLN A 21 -12.23 11.01 -8.38
C GLN A 21 -10.81 11.19 -7.84
N THR A 22 -9.94 10.22 -8.07
CA THR A 22 -8.54 10.23 -7.59
C THR A 22 -7.72 11.35 -8.23
N VAL A 23 -7.92 11.64 -9.52
CA VAL A 23 -7.25 12.75 -10.21
C VAL A 23 -7.80 14.10 -9.77
N ARG A 24 -9.12 14.22 -9.60
CA ARG A 24 -9.78 15.50 -9.28
C ARG A 24 -9.55 15.94 -7.83
N TYR A 25 -9.59 15.00 -6.89
CA TYR A 25 -9.54 15.30 -5.45
C TYR A 25 -8.26 14.83 -4.78
N GLY A 26 -7.39 14.11 -5.49
CA GLY A 26 -6.21 13.50 -4.91
C GLY A 26 -6.52 12.35 -3.95
N ARG A 27 -5.46 11.71 -3.45
CA ARG A 27 -5.52 10.69 -2.39
C ARG A 27 -4.29 10.83 -1.50
N THR A 28 -4.47 10.60 -0.20
CA THR A 28 -3.37 10.60 0.78
C THR A 28 -3.42 9.29 1.56
N GLY A 29 -2.64 8.31 1.12
CA GLY A 29 -2.43 7.09 1.87
C GLY A 29 -1.50 7.35 3.05
N VAL A 30 -1.88 6.88 4.24
CA VAL A 30 -1.04 6.94 5.44
C VAL A 30 -0.79 5.52 5.91
N MET A 31 0.47 5.14 6.00
CA MET A 31 0.90 3.94 6.71
C MET A 31 1.39 4.38 8.10
N PRO A 32 0.65 4.05 9.18
CA PRO A 32 1.01 4.50 10.52
C PRO A 32 2.35 3.90 10.97
N PRO A 33 3.15 4.63 11.77
CA PRO A 33 4.38 4.10 12.34
C PRO A 33 4.05 2.90 13.24
N GLN A 34 4.58 1.72 12.91
CA GLN A 34 4.33 0.49 13.67
C GLN A 34 5.29 0.31 14.86
N GLN A 35 6.38 1.09 14.90
CA GLN A 35 7.43 0.97 15.90
C GLN A 35 6.90 1.18 17.34
N GLU A 36 6.05 2.18 17.55
CA GLU A 36 5.50 2.50 18.88
C GLU A 36 4.54 1.42 19.40
N PHE A 37 3.85 0.71 18.50
CA PHE A 37 2.86 -0.30 18.86
C PHE A 37 3.47 -1.69 19.06
N LEU A 38 4.48 -2.04 18.26
CA LEU A 38 4.98 -3.42 18.15
C LEU A 38 6.43 -3.58 18.61
N GLY A 39 7.22 -2.51 18.63
CA GLY A 39 8.65 -2.57 18.89
C GLY A 39 9.45 -3.21 17.75
N ASN A 40 10.78 -3.14 17.85
CA ASN A 40 11.69 -3.51 16.75
C ASN A 40 11.60 -4.99 16.37
N ASP A 41 11.58 -5.91 17.35
CA ASP A 41 11.65 -7.35 17.08
C ASP A 41 10.43 -7.85 16.30
N LYS A 42 9.22 -7.39 16.67
CA LYS A 42 7.98 -7.78 15.99
C LYS A 42 7.87 -7.15 14.61
N VAL A 43 8.28 -5.88 14.45
CA VAL A 43 8.32 -5.23 13.14
C VAL A 43 9.29 -5.97 12.21
N HIS A 44 10.43 -6.43 12.72
CA HIS A 44 11.39 -7.21 11.95
C HIS A 44 10.81 -8.55 11.45
N LEU A 45 10.14 -9.30 12.33
CA LEU A 45 9.48 -10.55 11.96
C LEU A 45 8.34 -10.34 10.95
N LEU A 46 7.51 -9.30 11.14
CA LEU A 46 6.43 -8.98 10.21
C LEU A 46 6.96 -8.55 8.84
N ALA A 47 8.05 -7.78 8.80
CA ALA A 47 8.70 -7.41 7.55
C ALA A 47 9.21 -8.65 6.80
N ALA A 48 9.84 -9.60 7.50
CA ALA A 48 10.27 -10.87 6.92
C ALA A 48 9.09 -11.70 6.40
N TYR A 49 7.98 -11.75 7.14
CA TYR A 49 6.77 -12.46 6.74
C TYR A 49 6.12 -11.88 5.47
N VAL A 50 5.90 -10.56 5.42
CA VAL A 50 5.31 -9.89 4.24
C VAL A 50 6.21 -10.06 3.02
N TYR A 51 7.53 -10.05 3.22
CA TYR A 51 8.48 -10.33 2.15
C TYR A 51 8.33 -11.76 1.59
N GLY A 52 8.17 -12.75 2.47
CA GLY A 52 7.89 -14.14 2.08
C GLY A 52 6.67 -14.28 1.19
N LEU A 53 5.55 -13.62 1.53
CA LEU A 53 4.29 -13.67 0.76
C LEU A 53 4.43 -13.20 -0.70
N SER A 54 5.45 -12.40 -1.01
CA SER A 54 5.69 -11.92 -2.38
C SER A 54 6.55 -12.85 -3.24
N ARG A 55 7.10 -13.91 -2.63
CA ARG A 55 8.03 -14.86 -3.26
C ARG A 55 7.47 -16.28 -3.39
N ASP A 56 6.32 -16.52 -2.78
CA ASP A 56 5.50 -17.71 -2.97
C ASP A 56 4.56 -17.53 -4.16
#